data_AF-A0A8T6TSQ9-F1
#
_entry.id   AF-A0A8T6TSQ9-F1
#
_cell.length_a   1.000
_cell.length_b   1.000
_cell.length_c   1.000
_cell.angle_alpha   90.00
_cell.angle_beta   90.00
_cell.angle_gamma   90.00
#
_symmetry.space_group_name_H-M   'P 1'
#
loop_
_entity.id
_entity.type
_entity.pdbx_description
1 polymer ?
#
loop_
_entity_poly.entity_id
_entity_poly.type
_entity_poly.pdbx_seq_one_letter_code
_entity_poly.pdbx_strand_id
1 'polypeptide(L)' 'QRRFHPGTDADTIIDDAGRSWRVTEEALVGPTGEQLPRIPGHLAYWFGWFAFFPQTEVYSVP' A
#
# COMPACT_ATOMS: atom_id res chain seq x y z
N GLN A 1 6.97 4.80 -15.34
CA GLN A 1 6.20 4.55 -14.11
C GLN A 1 6.55 5.65 -13.11
N ARG A 2 5.59 6.18 -12.34
CA ARG A 2 5.90 7.06 -11.21
C ARG A 2 6.42 6.21 -10.06
N ARG A 3 7.49 6.65 -9.39
CA ARG A 3 7.98 6.02 -8.18
C ARG A 3 7.55 6.84 -6.97
N PHE A 4 7.35 6.13 -5.87
CA PHE A 4 6.95 6.70 -4.59
C PHE A 4 7.91 6.23 -3.50
N HIS A 5 8.08 7.06 -2.48
CA HIS A 5 8.76 6.71 -1.25
C HIS A 5 7.92 7.09 -0.02
N PRO A 6 8.18 6.50 1.16
CA PRO A 6 7.45 6.84 2.37
C PRO A 6 7.50 8.34 2.68
N GLY A 7 6.39 8.89 3.17
CA GLY A 7 6.30 10.22 3.78
C GLY A 7 6.60 10.17 5.27
N THR A 8 6.21 11.23 5.99
CA THR A 8 6.43 11.34 7.44
C THR A 8 5.49 10.44 8.26
N ASP A 9 4.33 10.11 7.70
CA ASP A 9 3.24 9.42 8.37
C ASP A 9 2.86 8.17 7.57
N ALA A 10 2.25 7.17 8.23
CA ALA A 10 1.93 5.87 7.60
C ALA A 10 1.05 5.98 6.35
N ASP A 11 0.16 6.98 6.31
CA ASP A 11 -0.79 7.18 5.22
C ASP A 11 -0.31 8.21 4.18
N THR A 12 0.97 8.58 4.20
CA THR A 12 1.54 9.55 3.27
C THR A 12 2.68 8.94 2.48
N ILE A 13 2.65 9.13 1.16
CA ILE A 13 3.77 8.81 0.27
C ILE A 13 4.11 10.03 -0.57
N ILE A 14 5.37 10.12 -0.98
CA ILE A 14 5.89 11.23 -1.77
C ILE A 14 6.31 10.69 -3.13
N ASP A 15 5.92 11.39 -4.20
CA ASP A 15 6.36 11.04 -5.55
C ASP A 15 7.74 11.63 -5.90
N ASP A 16 8.30 11.21 -7.04
CA ASP A 16 9.62 11.70 -7.51
C ASP A 16 9.70 13.23 -7.71
N ALA A 17 8.56 13.93 -7.77
CA ALA A 17 8.49 15.38 -7.86
C ALA A 17 8.37 16.07 -6.49
N GLY A 18 8.45 15.30 -5.39
CA GLY A 18 8.33 15.81 -4.02
C GLY A 18 6.90 16.12 -3.59
N ARG A 19 5.88 15.67 -4.34
CA ARG A 19 4.49 15.96 -4.01
C ARG A 19 3.96 14.93 -3.04
N SER A 20 3.19 15.39 -2.05
CA SER A 20 2.54 14.54 -1.07
C SER A 20 1.25 13.93 -1.62
N TRP A 21 1.11 12.61 -1.44
CA TRP A 21 -0.06 11.83 -1.79
C TRP A 21 -0.58 11.13 -0.53
N ARG A 22 -1.91 11.21 -0.33
CA ARG A 22 -2.58 10.49 0.76
C ARG A 22 -2.96 9.08 0.30
N VAL A 23 -2.61 8.09 1.10
CA VAL A 23 -3.06 6.70 0.93
C VAL A 23 -4.48 6.57 1.49
N THR A 24 -5.38 6.01 0.70
CA THR A 24 -6.72 5.60 1.13
C THR A 24 -7.00 4.19 0.65
N GLU A 25 -8.10 3.59 1.11
CA GLU A 25 -8.48 2.23 0.73
C GLU A 25 -8.72 2.09 -0.79
N GLU A 26 -9.28 3.13 -1.42
CA GLU A 26 -9.72 3.08 -2.83
C GLU A 26 -8.68 3.64 -3.79
N ALA A 27 -7.91 4.65 -3.38
CA ALA A 27 -6.97 5.34 -4.23
C ALA A 27 -5.85 6.06 -3.46
N LEU A 28 -4.77 6.39 -4.18
CA LEU A 28 -3.89 7.48 -3.77
C LEU A 28 -4.53 8.80 -4.21
N VAL A 29 -4.63 9.76 -3.28
CA VAL A 29 -5.17 11.10 -3.55
C VAL A 29 -4.03 12.12 -3.59
N GLY A 30 -3.87 12.75 -4.74
CA GLY A 30 -2.83 13.74 -5.02
C GLY A 30 -3.18 15.14 -4.50
N PRO A 31 -2.21 16.06 -4.48
CA PRO A 31 -2.34 17.37 -3.86
C PRO A 31 -3.35 18.30 -4.57
N THR A 32 -3.69 18.01 -5.83
CA THR A 32 -4.68 18.78 -6.61
C THR A 32 -5.96 17.99 -6.86
N GLY A 33 -6.16 16.88 -6.15
CA GLY A 33 -7.32 16.00 -6.27
C GLY A 33 -7.17 14.89 -7.31
N GLU A 34 -5.96 14.67 -7.83
CA GLU A 34 -5.70 13.51 -8.69
C GLU A 34 -5.96 12.20 -7.93
N GLN A 35 -6.45 11.17 -8.63
CA GLN A 35 -6.69 9.86 -8.03
C GLN A 35 -5.96 8.78 -8.83
N LEU A 36 -5.21 7.94 -8.11
CA LEU A 36 -4.63 6.70 -8.65
C LEU A 36 -5.32 5.52 -7.98
N PRO A 37 -6.16 4.76 -8.70
CA PRO A 37 -6.96 3.69 -8.10
C PRO A 37 -6.08 2.56 -7.59
N ARG A 38 -6.53 1.92 -6.53
CA ARG A 38 -5.91 0.72 -5.96
C ARG A 38 -5.81 -0.38 -7.03
N ILE A 39 -4.67 -1.07 -7.04
CA ILE A 39 -4.47 -2.26 -7.86
C ILE A 39 -5.38 -3.38 -7.33
N PRO A 40 -6.10 -4.11 -8.20
CA PRO A 40 -6.92 -5.24 -7.78
C PRO A 40 -6.13 -6.23 -6.91
N GLY A 41 -6.69 -6.57 -5.76
CA GLY A 41 -6.11 -7.52 -4.82
C GLY A 41 -7.20 -8.33 -4.12
N HIS A 42 -6.82 -9.47 -3.55
CA HIS A 42 -7.73 -10.32 -2.80
C HIS A 42 -7.46 -10.20 -1.31
N LEU A 43 -8.51 -9.93 -0.53
CA LEU A 43 -8.45 -10.06 0.92
C LEU A 43 -8.53 -11.55 1.27
N ALA A 44 -7.53 -12.04 1.99
CA ALA A 44 -7.48 -13.41 2.48
C ALA A 44 -7.13 -13.40 3.97
N TYR A 45 -7.78 -14.27 4.73
CA TYR A 45 -7.36 -14.53 6.11
C TYR A 45 -6.02 -15.27 6.10
N TRP A 46 -5.07 -14.83 6.94
CA TRP A 46 -3.72 -15.41 6.98
C TRP A 46 -3.74 -16.93 7.26
N PHE A 47 -4.67 -17.42 8.10
CA PHE A 47 -4.79 -18.84 8.41
C PHE A 47 -5.32 -19.65 7.20
N GLY A 48 -6.16 -19.04 6.37
CA GLY A 48 -6.65 -19.64 5.13
C GLY A 48 -5.53 -19.73 4.10
N TRP A 49 -4.73 -18.67 3.96
CA TRP A 49 -3.53 -18.70 3.12
C TRP A 49 -2.55 -19.78 3.57
N PHE A 50 -2.25 -19.85 4.87
CA PHE A 50 -1.33 -20.84 5.43
C PHE A 50 -1.80 -22.29 5.20
N ALA A 51 -3.10 -22.57 5.25
CA ALA A 51 -3.64 -23.89 4.96
C ALA A 51 -3.33 -24.39 3.54
N PHE A 52 -3.23 -23.48 2.55
CA PHE A 52 -2.84 -23.80 1.18
C PHE A 52 -1.33 -23.68 0.92
N PHE A 53 -0.63 -22.82 1.68
CA PHE A 53 0.79 -22.50 1.52
C PHE A 53 1.54 -22.60 2.85
N PRO A 54 1.76 -23.83 3.39
CA PRO A 54 2.25 -24.04 4.76
C PRO A 54 3.70 -23.61 5.00
N GLN A 55 4.45 -23.29 3.94
CA GLN A 55 5.81 -22.75 4.04
C GLN A 55 5.83 -21.21 4.16
N THR A 56 4.67 -20.54 4.12
CA THR A 56 4.61 -19.09 4.28
C THR A 56 4.96 -18.72 5.72
N GLU A 57 5.96 -17.86 5.90
CA GLU A 57 6.32 -17.28 7.19
C GLU A 57 5.65 -15.92 7.39
N VAL A 58 5.19 -15.65 8.61
CA VAL A 58 4.68 -14.32 9.01
C VAL A 58 5.81 -13.58 9.70
N TYR A 59 6.25 -12.47 9.12
CA TYR A 59 7.23 -11.60 9.75
C TYR A 59 6.53 -10.66 10.74
N SER A 60 6.88 -10.75 12.02
CA SER A 60 6.56 -9.75 13.02
C SER A 60 7.82 -9.00 13.42
N VAL A 61 7.77 -7.67 13.42
CA VAL A 61 8.85 -6.85 14.02
C VAL A 61 8.90 -7.16 15.53
N PRO A 62 10.11 -7.32 16.13
CA PRO A 62 10.25 -7.49 17.58
C PRO A 62 9.66 -6.35 18.41
#